data_AF-A0AA96MS29-F1
#
_entry.id   AF-A0AA96MS29-F1
#
_cell.length_a   1.000
_cell.length_b   1.000
_cell.length_c   1.000
_cell.angle_alpha   90.00
_cell.angle_beta   90.00
_cell.angle_gamma   90.00
#
_symmetry.space_group_name_H-M   'P 1'
#
loop_
_entity.id
_entity.type
_entity.pdbx_description
1 polymer ?
#
loop_
_entity_poly.entity_id
_entity_poly.type
_entity_poly.pdbx_seq_one_letter_code
_entity_poly.pdbx_strand_id
1 'polypeptide(L)'
;MEINRSGEVVKGHFLIKGGTISQELKRIDCDLVTFNRTDEREEIVDSISILTTKIIQSEAVNKIPFSFLLPNNARLSTDTLSYRFKTRLAFKQGVESLDQDAIRIIQD
;
A
#
# COMPACT_ATOMS: atom_id res chain seq x y z
N MET A 1 6.17 -11.42 3.69
CA MET A 1 6.66 -10.95 2.38
C MET A 1 5.90 -11.74 1.33
N GLU A 2 5.15 -11.05 0.48
CA GLU A 2 4.34 -11.67 -0.58
C GLU A 2 5.13 -11.74 -1.88
N ILE A 3 4.84 -12.73 -2.72
CA ILE A 3 5.49 -12.96 -4.01
C ILE A 3 4.43 -12.85 -5.10
N ASN A 4 4.67 -11.98 -6.08
CA ASN A 4 3.74 -11.71 -7.18
C ASN A 4 4.50 -11.58 -8.51
N ARG A 5 3.79 -11.63 -9.63
CA ARG A 5 4.34 -11.49 -10.98
C ARG A 5 4.05 -10.10 -11.56
N SER A 6 4.90 -9.65 -12.48
CA SER A 6 4.59 -8.44 -13.28
C SER A 6 3.28 -8.64 -14.04
N GLY A 7 2.41 -7.63 -14.07
CA GLY A 7 1.09 -7.72 -14.70
C GLY A 7 0.03 -8.44 -13.86
N GLU A 8 0.39 -9.01 -12.70
CA GLU A 8 -0.56 -9.65 -11.79
C GLU A 8 -1.39 -8.62 -11.02
N VAL A 9 -2.64 -8.97 -10.72
CA VAL A 9 -3.49 -8.20 -9.81
C VAL A 9 -3.30 -8.70 -8.39
N VAL A 10 -2.58 -7.93 -7.57
CA VAL A 10 -2.47 -8.17 -6.13
C VAL A 10 -3.80 -7.82 -5.48
N LYS A 11 -4.38 -8.77 -4.74
CA LYS A 11 -5.65 -8.59 -4.02
C LYS A 11 -5.43 -8.77 -2.54
N GLY A 12 -6.02 -7.90 -1.75
CA GLY A 12 -5.88 -7.93 -0.30
C GLY A 12 -6.91 -7.06 0.39
N HIS A 13 -6.58 -6.63 1.59
CA HIS A 13 -7.40 -5.68 2.33
C HIS A 13 -6.54 -4.83 3.26
N PHE A 14 -6.89 -3.55 3.37
CA PHE A 14 -6.41 -2.71 4.47
C PHE A 14 -7.15 -3.10 5.74
N LEU A 15 -6.40 -3.49 6.77
CA LEU A 15 -6.92 -3.77 8.11
C LEU A 15 -6.74 -2.53 8.97
N ILE A 16 -7.81 -1.77 9.18
CA ILE A 16 -7.78 -0.51 9.90
C ILE A 16 -8.41 -0.69 11.27
N LYS A 17 -7.60 -0.56 12.32
CA LYS A 17 -8.09 -0.56 13.71
C LYS A 17 -8.39 0.87 14.15
N GLY A 18 -9.61 1.10 14.63
CA GLY A 18 -9.98 2.36 15.26
C GLY A 18 -9.24 2.56 16.58
N GLY A 19 -8.86 3.82 16.85
CA GLY A 19 -8.34 4.22 18.16
C GLY A 19 -9.47 4.52 19.14
N THR A 20 -9.20 5.39 20.11
CA THR A 20 -10.14 5.72 21.20
C THR A 20 -11.38 6.48 20.73
N ILE A 21 -11.29 7.26 19.65
CA ILE A 21 -12.40 8.02 19.09
C ILE A 21 -12.69 7.61 17.64
N SER A 22 -13.96 7.74 17.24
CA SER A 22 -14.37 7.51 15.86
C SER A 22 -13.87 8.62 14.94
N GLN A 23 -13.38 8.25 13.76
CA GLN A 23 -12.82 9.19 12.77
C GLN A 23 -13.32 8.88 11.36
N GLU A 24 -13.45 9.91 10.53
CA GLU A 24 -13.87 9.76 9.13
C GLU A 24 -12.62 9.61 8.25
N LEU A 25 -12.46 8.44 7.64
CA LEU A 25 -11.43 8.20 6.63
C LEU A 25 -11.87 8.84 5.31
N LYS A 26 -10.99 9.62 4.69
CA LYS A 26 -11.26 10.32 3.43
C LYS A 26 -10.62 9.65 2.24
N ARG A 27 -9.39 9.19 2.44
CA ARG A 27 -8.59 8.63 1.35
C ARG A 27 -7.62 7.60 1.89
N ILE A 28 -7.40 6.57 1.09
CA ILE A 28 -6.27 5.65 1.21
C ILE A 28 -5.44 5.84 -0.06
N ASP A 29 -4.20 6.26 0.10
CA ASP A 29 -3.21 6.26 -0.97
C ASP A 29 -2.30 5.05 -0.77
N CYS A 30 -1.98 4.34 -1.84
CA CYS A 30 -1.06 3.21 -1.79
C CYS A 30 -0.11 3.31 -2.98
N ASP A 31 1.17 3.55 -2.67
CA ASP A 31 2.23 3.65 -3.65
C ASP A 31 3.00 2.32 -3.68
N LEU A 32 3.19 1.76 -4.87
CA LEU A 32 4.22 0.77 -5.09
C LEU A 32 5.55 1.49 -5.31
N VAL A 33 6.52 1.27 -4.43
CA VAL A 33 7.85 1.89 -4.54
C VAL A 33 8.93 0.84 -4.72
N THR A 34 9.98 1.21 -5.45
CA THR A 34 11.25 0.51 -5.47
C THR A 34 12.25 1.18 -4.56
N PHE A 35 13.05 0.39 -3.87
CA PHE A 35 14.27 0.85 -3.22
C PHE A 35 15.47 0.13 -3.82
N ASN A 36 16.38 0.89 -4.43
CA ASN A 36 17.64 0.42 -4.97
C ASN A 36 18.77 0.68 -3.96
N ARG A 37 19.41 -0.39 -3.51
CA ARG A 37 20.48 -0.35 -2.50
C ARG A 37 21.82 0.12 -3.06
N THR A 38 22.02 0.07 -4.38
CA THR A 38 23.29 0.47 -5.01
C THR A 38 23.46 1.98 -5.03
N ASP A 39 22.38 2.73 -5.23
CA ASP A 39 22.35 4.19 -5.29
C ASP A 39 21.55 4.82 -4.13
N GLU A 40 21.11 4.00 -3.17
CA GLU A 40 20.30 4.37 -2.00
C GLU A 40 19.03 5.16 -2.35
N ARG A 41 18.43 4.87 -3.50
CA ARG A 41 17.33 5.64 -4.05
C ARG A 41 16.00 4.92 -3.94
N GLU A 42 14.98 5.68 -3.55
CA GLU A 42 13.58 5.26 -3.64
C GLU A 42 12.88 5.93 -4.83
N GLU A 43 12.07 5.17 -5.55
CA GLU A 43 11.27 5.65 -6.67
C GLU A 43 9.85 5.08 -6.60
N ILE A 44 8.85 5.90 -6.90
CA ILE A 44 7.47 5.45 -7.07
C ILE A 44 7.36 4.78 -8.43
N VAL A 45 6.85 3.56 -8.45
CA VAL A 45 6.60 2.76 -9.65
C VAL A 45 5.19 2.99 -10.16
N ASP A 46 4.20 2.95 -9.26
CA ASP A 46 2.80 3.19 -9.57
C ASP A 46 2.02 3.50 -8.28
N SER A 47 0.82 4.06 -8.41
CA SER A 47 0.01 4.52 -7.28
C SER A 47 -1.47 4.27 -7.50
N ILE A 48 -2.19 3.95 -6.42
CA ILE A 48 -3.65 3.97 -6.40
C ILE A 48 -4.18 4.85 -5.28
N SER A 49 -5.35 5.44 -5.50
CA SER A 49 -6.09 6.18 -4.47
C SER A 49 -7.51 5.66 -4.35
N ILE A 50 -7.92 5.34 -3.13
CA ILE A 50 -9.29 4.95 -2.79
C ILE A 50 -9.91 6.12 -2.03
N LEU A 51 -10.89 6.78 -2.64
CA LEU A 51 -11.71 7.79 -1.97
C LEU A 51 -12.83 7.11 -1.19
N THR A 52 -13.07 7.55 0.05
CA THR A 52 -14.09 6.98 0.91
C THR A 52 -14.64 8.01 1.89
N THR A 53 -15.78 7.71 2.49
CA THR A 53 -16.39 8.46 3.60
C THR A 53 -16.62 7.55 4.81
N LYS A 54 -15.91 6.41 4.85
CA LYS A 54 -16.09 5.39 5.88
C LYS A 54 -15.74 5.96 7.25
N ILE A 55 -16.66 5.76 8.20
CA ILE A 55 -16.40 6.05 9.61
C ILE A 55 -15.69 4.85 10.22
N ILE A 56 -14.46 5.07 10.68
CA ILE A 56 -13.72 4.10 11.48
C ILE A 56 -14.17 4.31 12.93
N GLN A 57 -15.00 3.38 13.42
CA GLN A 57 -15.51 3.43 14.79
C GLN A 57 -14.40 3.15 15.82
N SER A 58 -14.54 3.73 17.01
CA SER A 58 -13.65 3.48 18.14
C SER A 58 -13.48 1.98 18.41
N GLU A 59 -12.23 1.55 18.60
CA GLU A 59 -11.80 0.15 18.82
C GLU A 59 -12.24 -0.89 17.77
N ALA A 60 -12.91 -0.47 16.70
CA ALA A 60 -13.43 -1.38 15.68
C ALA A 60 -12.37 -1.76 14.66
N VAL A 61 -12.44 -3.00 14.18
CA VAL A 61 -11.60 -3.48 13.08
C VAL A 61 -12.38 -3.38 11.78
N ASN A 62 -11.82 -2.62 10.83
CA ASN A 62 -12.39 -2.39 9.52
C ASN A 62 -11.54 -3.06 8.46
N LYS A 63 -12.19 -3.77 7.54
CA LYS A 63 -11.56 -4.27 6.32
C LYS A 63 -12.03 -3.44 5.13
N ILE A 64 -11.08 -2.98 4.32
CA ILE A 64 -11.36 -2.29 3.06
C ILE A 64 -10.64 -3.08 1.95
N PRO A 65 -11.36 -3.62 0.96
CA PRO A 65 -10.75 -4.37 -0.13
C PRO A 65 -9.71 -3.54 -0.87
N PHE A 66 -8.64 -4.20 -1.27
CA PHE A 66 -7.53 -3.65 -2.02
C PHE A 66 -7.32 -4.48 -3.28
N SER A 67 -7.05 -3.79 -4.40
CA SER A 67 -6.65 -4.39 -5.66
C SER A 67 -5.63 -3.47 -6.32
N PHE A 68 -4.50 -4.03 -6.75
CA PHE A 68 -3.44 -3.27 -7.40
C PHE A 68 -2.91 -4.08 -8.59
N LEU A 69 -2.93 -3.49 -9.78
CA LEU A 69 -2.36 -4.10 -10.97
C LEU A 69 -0.87 -3.78 -11.01
N LEU A 70 -0.02 -4.79 -10.84
CA LEU A 70 1.42 -4.59 -10.97
C LEU A 70 1.76 -4.23 -12.43
N PRO A 71 2.61 -3.22 -12.67
CA PRO A 71 2.97 -2.85 -14.04
C PRO A 71 3.63 -4.02 -14.78
N ASN A 72 3.25 -4.20 -16.05
CA ASN A 72 3.83 -5.26 -16.90
C ASN A 72 5.35 -5.11 -17.09
N ASN A 73 5.86 -3.88 -16.97
CA ASN A 73 7.28 -3.55 -17.09
C ASN A 73 7.99 -3.46 -15.72
N ALA A 74 7.35 -3.91 -14.63
CA ALA A 74 7.99 -3.95 -13.33
C ALA A 74 9.23 -4.86 -13.37
N ARG A 75 10.35 -4.37 -12.84
CA ARG A 75 11.60 -5.12 -12.81
C ARG A 75 11.50 -6.23 -11.76
N LEU A 76 12.23 -7.32 -12.00
CA LEU A 76 12.31 -8.41 -11.03
C LEU A 76 13.04 -7.94 -9.77
N SER A 77 12.61 -8.42 -8.62
CA SER A 77 13.30 -8.16 -7.36
C SER A 77 14.63 -8.91 -7.31
N THR A 78 15.67 -8.21 -6.87
CA THR A 78 17.03 -8.72 -6.71
C THR A 78 17.55 -8.41 -5.29
N ASP A 79 18.79 -8.75 -4.98
CA ASP A 79 19.42 -8.38 -3.71
C ASP A 79 19.63 -6.87 -3.54
N THR A 80 19.61 -6.13 -4.65
CA THR A 80 19.79 -4.67 -4.70
C THR A 80 18.49 -3.92 -4.97
N LEU A 81 17.52 -4.52 -5.66
CA LEU A 81 16.23 -3.89 -6.00
C LEU A 81 15.08 -4.57 -5.25
N SER A 82 14.47 -3.84 -4.32
CA SER A 82 13.35 -4.32 -3.51
C SER A 82 12.08 -3.49 -3.73
N TYR A 83 10.92 -4.10 -3.51
CA TYR A 83 9.61 -3.46 -3.68
C TYR A 83 8.86 -3.39 -2.35
N ARG A 84 8.11 -2.31 -2.15
CA ARG A 84 7.18 -2.15 -1.03
C ARG A 84 5.91 -1.43 -1.46
N PHE A 85 4.79 -1.82 -0.87
CA PHE A 85 3.63 -0.94 -0.82
C PHE A 85 3.81 0.04 0.33
N LYS A 86 3.59 1.34 0.08
CA LYS A 86 3.51 2.38 1.10
C LYS A 86 2.08 2.88 1.15
N THR A 87 1.42 2.61 2.27
CA THR A 87 0.02 2.99 2.47
C THR A 87 -0.05 4.24 3.32
N ARG A 88 -0.88 5.21 2.91
CA ARG A 88 -1.25 6.39 3.70
C ARG A 88 -2.75 6.50 3.84
N LEU A 89 -3.22 6.51 5.07
CA LEU A 89 -4.60 6.82 5.44
C LEU A 89 -4.71 8.30 5.76
N ALA A 90 -5.57 9.03 5.06
CA ALA A 90 -5.86 10.43 5.34
C ALA A 90 -7.26 10.58 5.95
N PHE A 91 -7.32 11.08 7.19
CA PHE A 91 -8.57 11.31 7.92
C PHE A 91 -9.03 12.76 7.79
N LYS A 92 -10.34 13.00 7.93
CA LYS A 92 -10.94 14.33 7.79
C LYS A 92 -10.34 15.39 8.72
N GLN A 93 -9.93 14.97 9.91
CA GLN A 93 -9.34 15.84 10.93
C GLN A 93 -7.87 16.22 10.62
N GLY A 94 -7.34 15.83 9.45
CA GLY A 94 -5.95 16.08 9.08
C GLY A 94 -4.94 15.11 9.71
N VAL A 95 -5.43 14.07 10.38
CA VAL A 95 -4.57 12.99 10.91
C VAL A 95 -4.20 12.05 9.77
N GLU A 96 -2.95 11.61 9.74
CA GLU A 96 -2.45 10.61 8.82
C GLU A 96 -1.95 9.37 9.56
N SER A 97 -2.04 8.21 8.92
CA SER A 97 -1.42 6.97 9.37
C SER A 97 -0.72 6.29 8.20
N LEU A 98 0.47 5.74 8.45
CA LEU A 98 1.36 5.17 7.45
C LEU A 98 1.64 3.71 7.74
N ASP A 99 1.76 2.91 6.69
CA ASP A 99 2.16 1.50 6.76
C ASP A 99 3.02 1.12 5.55
N GLN A 100 3.82 0.05 5.70
CA GLN A 100 4.67 -0.46 4.63
C GLN A 100 4.72 -1.98 4.58
N ASP A 101 4.39 -2.55 3.42
CA ASP A 101 4.42 -3.99 3.17
C ASP A 101 5.45 -4.35 2.11
N ALA A 102 6.37 -5.25 2.43
CA ALA A 102 7.37 -5.73 1.48
C ALA A 102 6.80 -6.82 0.55
N ILE A 103 7.04 -6.65 -0.74
CA ILE A 103 6.68 -7.62 -1.78
C ILE A 103 7.90 -7.99 -2.62
N ARG A 104 7.81 -9.13 -3.30
CA ARG A 104 8.79 -9.60 -4.27
C ARG A 104 8.13 -9.81 -5.62
N ILE A 105 8.69 -9.20 -6.66
CA ILE A 105 8.29 -9.42 -8.04
C ILE A 105 9.22 -10.47 -8.65
N ILE A 106 8.64 -11.56 -9.16
CA ILE A 106 9.37 -12.67 -9.80
C ILE A 106 8.93 -12.88 -11.25
N GLN A 107 9.71 -13.66 -11.98
CA GLN A 107 9.35 -14.15 -13.31
C GLN A 107 8.33 -15.30 -13.19
N ASP A 108 7.55 -15.52 -14.26
CA ASP A 108 6.66 -16.68 -14.40
C ASP A 108 7.37 -18.03 -14.30
#